data_AF-A7RU61-F1
#
_entry.id   AF-A7RU61-F1
#
_cell.length_a   1.000
_cell.length_b   1.000
_cell.length_c   1.000
_cell.angle_alpha   90.00
_cell.angle_beta   90.00
_cell.angle_gamma   90.00
#
_symmetry.space_group_name_H-M   'P 1'
#
loop_
_entity.id
_entity.type
_entity.pdbx_description
1 polymer ?
#
loop_
_entity_poly.entity_id
_entity_poly.type
_entity_poly.pdbx_seq_one_letter_code
_entity_poly.pdbx_strand_id
1 'polypeptide(L)'
;MTVTVRWYYRPSEVPESVYQLLVQDRNHEHGSKDHILEDNLVKERELFISDATDVYPVSALRGKCVVRPFTDMAEDLKQYITKEDSFFYLLGYNPETRRLANTKGEIRVGASHQAILPECQEKVPDKSDSSKETCREKLTWSPVLEDYDLTIYLCAARSMAQYAGMCNGGTREDG
;
A
#
# COMPACT_ATOMS: atom_id res chain seq x y z
N MET A 1 -18.16 -28.75 14.48
CA MET A 1 -18.22 -27.37 13.94
C MET A 1 -16.86 -26.73 14.17
N THR A 2 -16.28 -26.12 13.14
CA THR A 2 -14.99 -25.44 13.19
C THR A 2 -15.18 -23.95 12.87
N VAL A 3 -14.21 -23.13 13.26
CA VAL A 3 -14.17 -21.70 13.00
C VAL A 3 -12.79 -21.31 12.49
N THR A 4 -12.74 -20.36 11.56
CA THR A 4 -11.50 -19.72 11.16
C THR A 4 -11.19 -18.58 12.13
N VAL A 5 -9.98 -18.57 12.67
CA VAL A 5 -9.49 -17.57 13.63
C VAL A 5 -8.32 -16.81 13.03
N ARG A 6 -8.19 -15.53 13.40
CA ARG A 6 -7.05 -14.68 13.06
C ARG A 6 -6.16 -14.54 14.29
N TRP A 7 -4.85 -14.57 14.09
CA TRP A 7 -3.89 -14.54 15.18
C TRP A 7 -3.67 -13.13 15.73
N TYR A 8 -3.53 -13.07 17.05
CA TYR A 8 -3.03 -11.92 17.79
C TYR A 8 -1.86 -12.38 18.63
N TYR A 9 -0.78 -11.61 18.65
CA TYR A 9 0.44 -11.92 19.40
C TYR A 9 0.54 -11.02 20.62
N ARG A 10 0.93 -11.60 21.74
CA ARG A 10 1.35 -10.85 22.94
C ARG A 10 2.78 -10.34 22.78
N PRO A 11 3.18 -9.30 23.53
CA PRO A 11 4.57 -8.85 23.59
C PRO A 11 5.59 -9.97 23.85
N SER A 12 5.24 -10.92 24.72
CA SER A 12 6.10 -12.07 25.05
C SER A 12 6.25 -13.10 23.92
N GLU A 13 5.39 -13.06 22.91
CA GLU A 13 5.38 -14.00 21.77
C GLU A 13 6.13 -13.43 20.55
N VAL A 14 6.48 -12.14 20.59
CA VAL A 14 7.26 -11.46 19.56
C VAL A 14 8.75 -11.62 19.88
N PRO A 15 9.63 -11.89 18.90
CA PRO A 15 11.06 -11.99 19.15
C PRO A 15 11.63 -10.74 19.83
N GLU A 16 12.48 -10.95 20.84
CA GLU A 16 13.06 -9.89 21.67
C GLU A 16 13.71 -8.77 20.84
N SER A 17 14.42 -9.10 19.77
CA SER A 17 15.05 -8.11 18.87
C SER A 17 14.03 -7.17 18.23
N VAL A 18 12.84 -7.66 17.89
CA VAL A 18 11.77 -6.88 17.26
C VAL A 18 11.09 -6.01 18.32
N TYR A 19 10.86 -6.56 19.51
CA TYR A 19 10.28 -5.81 20.63
C TYR A 19 11.22 -4.70 21.14
N GLN A 20 12.52 -4.94 21.19
CA GLN A 20 13.51 -3.91 21.56
C GLN A 20 13.52 -2.74 20.59
N LEU A 21 13.41 -2.99 19.28
CA LEU A 21 13.28 -1.93 18.28
C LEU A 21 12.00 -1.11 18.50
N LEU A 22 10.87 -1.76 18.78
CA LEU A 22 9.63 -1.07 19.13
C LEU A 22 9.80 -0.16 20.36
N VAL A 23 10.47 -0.64 21.40
CA VAL A 23 10.75 0.16 22.60
C VAL A 23 11.65 1.35 22.28
N GLN A 24 12.66 1.17 21.41
CA GLN A 24 13.51 2.26 20.96
C GLN A 24 12.75 3.32 20.16
N ASP A 25 11.91 2.91 19.22
CA ASP A 25 11.09 3.81 18.40
C ASP A 25 10.13 4.61 19.28
N ARG A 26 9.44 3.94 20.22
CA ARG A 26 8.57 4.59 21.22
C ARG A 26 9.33 5.62 22.04
N ASN A 27 10.52 5.29 22.52
CA ASN A 27 11.34 6.21 23.31
C ASN A 27 11.87 7.41 22.49
N HIS A 28 12.07 7.23 21.19
CA HIS A 28 12.53 8.28 20.28
C HIS A 28 11.41 9.27 19.94
N GLU A 29 10.20 8.78 19.65
CA GLU A 29 9.06 9.63 19.30
C GLU A 29 8.43 10.34 20.51
N HIS A 30 8.42 9.72 21.69
CA HIS A 30 7.66 10.22 22.84
C HIS A 30 8.42 11.03 23.89
N GLY A 31 9.56 11.63 23.52
CA GLY A 31 10.37 12.52 24.36
C GLY A 31 9.64 13.10 25.60
N SER A 32 9.78 12.40 26.73
CA SER A 32 9.31 12.75 28.07
C SER A 32 7.81 12.97 28.32
N LYS A 33 6.87 12.72 27.38
CA LYS A 33 5.46 13.15 27.56
C LYS A 33 4.38 12.07 27.72
N ASP A 34 4.59 10.82 27.33
CA ASP A 34 3.55 9.79 27.47
C ASP A 34 4.06 8.46 28.07
N HIS A 35 4.17 8.42 29.41
CA HIS A 35 4.45 7.18 30.17
C HIS A 35 3.29 6.17 30.19
N ILE A 36 2.23 6.39 29.41
CA ILE A 36 1.04 5.51 29.40
C ILE A 36 1.41 4.09 28.97
N LEU A 37 2.38 3.95 28.06
CA LEU A 37 2.90 2.66 27.60
C LEU A 37 3.76 1.93 28.64
N GLU A 38 4.26 2.61 29.66
CA GLU A 38 5.03 1.97 30.73
C GLU A 38 4.13 1.29 31.76
N ASP A 39 2.85 1.68 31.83
CA ASP A 39 1.87 1.08 32.71
C ASP A 39 1.73 -0.42 32.42
N ASN A 40 1.97 -1.25 33.44
CA ASN A 40 1.91 -2.70 33.33
C ASN A 40 0.54 -3.16 32.82
N LEU A 41 -0.54 -2.49 33.22
CA LEU A 41 -1.89 -2.85 32.79
C LEU A 41 -2.07 -2.66 31.27
N VAL A 42 -1.47 -1.61 30.70
CA VAL A 42 -1.53 -1.32 29.27
C VAL A 42 -0.72 -2.36 28.50
N LYS A 43 0.48 -2.72 28.99
CA LYS A 43 1.34 -3.76 28.37
C LYS A 43 0.68 -5.13 28.35
N GLU A 44 -0.02 -5.53 29.41
CA GLU A 44 -0.70 -6.84 29.48
C GLU A 44 -1.89 -6.97 28.52
N ARG A 45 -2.42 -5.84 28.07
CA ARG A 45 -3.64 -5.74 27.27
C ARG A 45 -3.38 -5.28 25.83
N GLU A 46 -2.14 -4.91 25.52
CA GLU A 46 -1.64 -4.70 24.17
C GLU A 46 -1.47 -6.03 23.44
N LEU A 47 -1.96 -6.09 22.20
CA LEU A 47 -1.79 -7.20 21.27
C LEU A 47 -1.26 -6.67 19.93
N PHE A 48 -0.66 -7.56 19.14
CA PHE A 48 -0.26 -7.31 17.75
C PHE A 48 -1.09 -8.15 16.80
N ILE A 49 -1.84 -7.51 15.90
CA ILE A 49 -2.68 -8.23 14.93
C ILE A 49 -1.83 -8.85 13.82
N SER A 50 -2.14 -10.05 13.37
CA SER A 50 -1.43 -10.69 12.25
C SER A 50 -2.37 -11.10 11.14
N ASP A 51 -1.87 -11.19 9.90
CA ASP A 51 -2.61 -11.75 8.77
C ASP A 51 -2.67 -13.28 8.80
N ALA A 52 -1.92 -13.92 9.71
CA ALA A 52 -2.00 -15.35 9.94
C ALA A 52 -3.42 -15.76 10.37
N THR A 53 -3.91 -16.85 9.79
CA THR A 53 -5.21 -17.44 10.11
C THR A 53 -5.09 -18.94 10.29
N ASP A 54 -5.93 -19.52 11.14
CA ASP A 54 -6.00 -20.96 11.38
C ASP A 54 -7.44 -21.44 11.59
N VAL A 55 -7.64 -22.75 11.58
CA VAL A 55 -8.96 -23.37 11.80
C VAL A 55 -8.95 -24.15 13.11
N TYR A 56 -9.86 -23.79 14.02
CA TYR A 56 -10.00 -24.43 15.33
C TYR A 56 -11.40 -25.01 15.54
N PRO A 57 -11.55 -26.07 16.33
CA PRO A 57 -12.86 -26.56 16.74
C PRO A 57 -13.54 -25.54 17.66
N VAL A 58 -14.86 -25.37 17.51
CA VAL A 58 -15.65 -24.44 18.35
C VAL A 58 -15.52 -24.75 19.83
N SER A 59 -15.30 -26.02 20.20
CA SER A 59 -15.08 -26.46 21.58
C SER A 59 -13.80 -25.90 22.23
N ALA A 60 -12.86 -25.36 21.45
CA ALA A 60 -11.66 -24.71 21.98
C ALA A 60 -11.94 -23.29 22.51
N LEU A 61 -13.06 -22.66 22.13
CA LEU A 61 -13.40 -21.30 22.55
C LEU A 61 -13.80 -21.28 24.03
N ARG A 62 -13.16 -20.41 24.82
CA ARG A 62 -13.35 -20.33 26.28
C ARG A 62 -14.15 -19.12 26.75
N GLY A 63 -14.22 -18.08 25.94
CA GLY A 63 -14.86 -16.82 26.29
C GLY A 63 -14.84 -15.86 25.12
N LYS A 64 -15.55 -14.75 25.28
CA LYS A 64 -15.61 -13.66 24.30
C LYS A 64 -14.82 -12.48 24.86
N CYS A 65 -13.89 -11.97 24.07
CA CYS A 65 -13.20 -10.72 24.35
C CYS A 65 -13.47 -9.67 23.26
N VAL A 66 -13.08 -8.43 23.53
CA VAL A 66 -13.20 -7.32 22.59
C VAL A 66 -11.81 -6.77 22.29
N VAL A 67 -11.43 -6.79 21.02
CA VAL A 67 -10.16 -6.25 20.55
C VAL A 67 -10.42 -5.06 19.63
N ARG A 68 -9.88 -3.88 19.96
CA ARG A 68 -10.13 -2.64 19.21
C ARG A 68 -8.83 -2.04 18.64
N PRO A 69 -8.81 -1.59 17.37
CA PRO A 69 -7.68 -0.82 16.83
C PRO A 69 -7.62 0.58 17.46
N PHE A 70 -6.42 1.03 17.81
CA PHE A 70 -6.13 2.40 18.22
C PHE A 70 -5.11 3.04 17.27
N THR A 71 -5.28 4.33 16.98
CA THR A 71 -4.40 5.10 16.08
C THR A 71 -3.51 6.08 16.81
N ASP A 72 -3.94 6.56 17.97
CA ASP A 72 -3.20 7.49 18.81
C ASP A 72 -3.57 7.22 20.28
N MET A 73 -2.64 7.51 21.18
CA MET A 73 -2.70 7.22 22.61
C MET A 73 -3.47 8.31 23.37
N ALA A 74 -4.71 8.59 22.94
CA ALA A 74 -5.56 9.55 23.63
C ALA A 74 -6.23 8.93 24.90
N GLU A 75 -6.57 9.81 25.84
CA GLU A 75 -7.09 9.57 27.20
C GLU A 75 -8.11 8.42 27.36
N ASP A 76 -8.87 8.11 26.30
CA ASP A 76 -9.82 7.00 26.22
C ASP A 76 -9.19 5.61 26.44
N LEU A 77 -7.89 5.42 26.15
CA LEU A 77 -7.26 4.10 26.25
C LEU A 77 -7.25 3.59 27.69
N LYS A 78 -6.92 4.43 28.67
CA LYS A 78 -6.90 4.04 30.09
C LYS A 78 -8.30 3.69 30.60
N GLN A 79 -9.31 4.45 30.19
CA GLN A 79 -10.69 4.15 30.54
C GLN A 79 -11.15 2.84 29.87
N TYR A 80 -10.75 2.62 28.62
CA TYR A 80 -11.08 1.41 27.88
C TYR A 80 -10.43 0.17 28.48
N ILE A 81 -9.17 0.25 28.89
CA ILE A 81 -8.41 -0.90 29.40
C ILE A 81 -8.86 -1.38 30.78
N THR A 82 -9.53 -0.50 31.53
CA THR A 82 -10.14 -0.85 32.82
C THR A 82 -11.32 -1.82 32.65
N LYS A 83 -11.88 -1.96 31.44
CA LYS A 83 -12.98 -2.89 31.18
C LYS A 83 -12.49 -4.34 31.15
N GLU A 84 -13.31 -5.25 31.66
CA GLU A 84 -13.04 -6.69 31.54
C GLU A 84 -13.00 -7.14 30.07
N ASP A 85 -12.18 -8.16 29.80
CA ASP A 85 -11.99 -8.79 28.48
C ASP A 85 -11.76 -7.84 27.31
N SER A 86 -11.21 -6.65 27.59
CA SER A 86 -10.92 -5.61 26.60
C SER A 86 -9.41 -5.57 26.31
N PHE A 87 -9.07 -5.59 25.03
CA PHE A 87 -7.72 -5.56 24.48
C PHE A 87 -7.64 -4.55 23.33
N PHE A 88 -6.44 -4.15 22.97
CA PHE A 88 -6.21 -3.23 21.87
C PHE A 88 -4.97 -3.60 21.06
N TYR A 89 -4.86 -3.05 19.86
CA TYR A 89 -3.64 -3.11 19.06
C TYR A 89 -3.41 -1.76 18.35
N LEU A 90 -2.14 -1.39 18.21
CA LEU A 90 -1.69 -0.28 17.36
C LEU A 90 -1.00 -0.82 16.12
N LEU A 91 -0.16 -1.83 16.33
CA LEU A 91 0.71 -2.40 15.31
C LEU A 91 0.25 -3.81 14.92
N GLY A 92 0.52 -4.15 13.67
CA GLY A 92 0.44 -5.52 13.17
C GLY A 92 1.81 -6.19 13.22
N TYR A 93 1.82 -7.49 13.46
CA TYR A 93 3.01 -8.34 13.43
C TYR A 93 2.93 -9.35 12.29
N ASN A 94 3.96 -9.35 11.45
CA ASN A 94 4.14 -10.37 10.41
C ASN A 94 5.18 -11.40 10.89
N PRO A 95 4.77 -12.65 11.20
CA PRO A 95 5.69 -13.68 11.69
C PRO A 95 6.71 -14.17 10.66
N GLU A 96 6.39 -14.09 9.36
CA GLU A 96 7.29 -14.52 8.27
C GLU A 96 8.48 -13.56 8.12
N THR A 97 8.19 -12.25 8.14
CA THR A 97 9.22 -11.20 7.98
C THR A 97 9.80 -10.71 9.30
N ARG A 98 9.21 -11.12 10.44
CA ARG A 98 9.54 -10.68 11.80
C ARG A 98 9.54 -9.15 11.92
N ARG A 99 8.51 -8.51 11.37
CA ARG A 99 8.38 -7.04 11.38
C ARG A 99 7.08 -6.61 12.02
N LEU A 100 7.17 -5.48 12.74
CA LEU A 100 6.02 -4.71 13.19
C LEU A 100 5.75 -3.59 12.19
N ALA A 101 4.47 -3.30 11.95
CA ALA A 101 4.03 -2.22 11.07
C ALA A 101 2.73 -1.62 11.57
N ASN A 102 2.47 -0.35 11.28
CA ASN A 102 1.19 0.26 11.57
C ASN A 102 0.06 -0.42 10.78
N THR A 103 -1.07 -0.64 11.42
CA THR A 103 -2.25 -1.30 10.82
C THR A 103 -3.02 -0.40 9.87
N LYS A 104 -2.90 0.92 10.05
CA LYS A 104 -3.26 1.90 9.03
C LYS A 104 -1.98 2.30 8.33
N GLY A 105 -1.94 2.18 7.00
CA GLY A 105 -0.76 2.48 6.20
C GLY A 105 -0.09 3.79 6.63
N GLU A 106 1.23 3.75 6.77
CA GLU A 106 2.03 4.84 7.29
C GLU A 106 2.92 5.44 6.20
N ILE A 107 3.10 6.76 6.22
CA ILE A 107 4.06 7.45 5.36
C ILE A 107 5.40 7.50 6.10
N ARG A 108 6.39 6.79 5.57
CA ARG A 108 7.76 6.81 6.11
C ARG A 108 8.57 7.92 5.43
N VAL A 109 9.19 8.78 6.25
CA VAL A 109 10.06 9.86 5.78
C VAL A 109 11.50 9.54 6.14
N GLY A 110 12.41 9.66 5.17
CA GLY A 110 13.84 9.43 5.38
C GLY A 110 14.56 9.07 4.09
N ALA A 111 15.89 9.25 4.07
CA ALA A 111 16.73 9.07 2.88
C ALA A 111 16.63 7.66 2.23
N SER A 112 16.24 6.64 2.99
CA SER A 112 16.02 5.28 2.48
C SER A 112 14.68 5.08 1.77
N HIS A 113 13.71 5.97 1.97
CA HIS A 113 12.35 5.89 1.42
C HIS A 113 12.04 7.06 0.46
N GLN A 114 12.87 8.11 0.46
CA GLN A 114 12.75 9.26 -0.42
C GLN A 114 13.64 9.09 -1.65
N ALA A 115 13.17 9.55 -2.80
CA ALA A 115 14.01 9.61 -4.01
C ALA A 115 15.14 10.62 -3.81
N ILE A 116 16.33 10.30 -4.31
CA ILE A 116 17.43 11.25 -4.42
C ILE A 116 17.05 12.23 -5.53
N LEU A 117 16.83 13.50 -5.17
CA LEU A 117 16.58 14.53 -6.15
C LEU A 117 17.84 14.73 -7.00
N PRO A 118 17.74 14.68 -8.34
CA PRO A 118 18.86 15.04 -9.20
C PRO A 118 19.24 16.50 -8.99
N GLU A 119 20.50 16.83 -9.26
CA GLU A 119 20.98 18.21 -9.19
C GLU A 119 20.16 19.12 -10.12
N CYS A 120 19.79 20.30 -9.62
CA CYS A 120 19.03 21.26 -10.40
C CYS A 120 19.88 21.75 -11.58
N GLN A 121 19.58 21.28 -12.78
CA GLN A 121 20.20 21.77 -13.99
C GLN A 121 19.48 23.06 -14.44
N GLU A 122 20.24 24.15 -14.59
CA GLU A 122 19.75 25.30 -15.34
C GLU A 122 19.37 24.81 -16.74
N LYS A 123 18.15 25.15 -17.21
CA LYS A 123 17.66 24.74 -18.52
C LYS A 123 18.52 25.37 -19.63
N VAL A 124 19.68 24.80 -19.90
CA VAL A 124 20.37 25.00 -21.16
C VAL A 124 19.73 23.99 -22.11
N PRO A 125 19.08 24.41 -23.22
CA PRO A 125 18.55 23.49 -24.20
C PRO A 125 19.75 22.90 -24.94
N ASP A 126 20.38 21.91 -24.33
CA ASP A 126 21.51 21.24 -24.94
C ASP A 126 20.93 20.32 -26.02
N LYS A 127 21.12 20.71 -27.28
CA LYS A 127 20.66 19.98 -28.48
C LYS A 127 21.24 18.55 -28.56
N SER A 128 22.14 18.19 -27.63
CA SER A 128 22.84 16.91 -27.51
C SER A 128 21.97 15.77 -26.95
N ASP A 129 20.90 16.04 -26.19
CA ASP A 129 20.06 14.99 -25.58
C ASP A 129 18.97 14.43 -26.52
N SER A 130 18.78 15.06 -27.69
CA SER A 130 17.91 14.57 -28.77
C SER A 130 18.28 13.14 -29.25
N SER A 131 19.54 12.75 -29.05
CA SER A 131 20.04 11.41 -29.36
C SER A 131 19.57 10.31 -28.40
N LYS A 132 19.15 10.66 -27.17
CA LYS A 132 18.58 9.71 -26.19
C LYS A 132 17.07 9.64 -26.24
N GLU A 133 16.40 10.73 -26.62
CA GLU A 133 14.95 10.79 -26.78
C GLU A 133 14.48 9.83 -27.88
N THR A 134 15.16 9.75 -29.01
CA THR A 134 14.86 8.79 -30.09
C THR A 134 14.94 7.31 -29.71
N CYS A 135 15.61 6.96 -28.60
CA CYS A 135 15.64 5.60 -28.05
C CYS A 135 14.50 5.33 -27.05
N ARG A 136 13.88 6.36 -26.47
CA ARG A 136 12.81 6.26 -25.47
C ARG A 136 11.43 6.54 -26.05
N GLU A 137 11.37 7.32 -27.12
CA GLU A 137 10.16 7.69 -27.83
C GLU A 137 10.35 7.60 -29.34
N LYS A 138 9.24 7.31 -30.03
CA LYS A 138 9.18 7.26 -31.50
C LYS A 138 8.13 8.27 -31.97
N LEU A 139 8.56 9.32 -32.64
CA LEU A 139 7.66 10.30 -33.24
C LEU A 139 6.73 9.58 -34.23
N THR A 140 5.45 9.51 -33.88
CA THR A 140 4.45 8.78 -34.69
C THR A 140 3.67 9.73 -35.60
N TRP A 141 3.55 11.00 -35.21
CA TRP A 141 2.80 12.00 -35.95
C TRP A 141 3.35 13.39 -35.66
N SER A 142 3.68 14.12 -36.72
CA SER A 142 4.02 15.55 -36.67
C SER A 142 3.55 16.17 -37.98
N PRO A 143 2.31 16.65 -38.04
CA PRO A 143 1.75 17.18 -39.27
C PRO A 143 2.38 18.53 -39.58
N VAL A 144 2.78 18.69 -40.84
CA VAL A 144 3.15 19.99 -41.44
C VAL A 144 2.07 20.44 -42.42
N LEU A 145 0.83 19.98 -42.19
CA LEU A 145 -0.29 20.08 -43.11
C LEU A 145 -1.39 20.94 -42.49
N GLU A 146 -2.07 21.73 -43.32
CA GLU A 146 -3.26 22.48 -42.92
C GLU A 146 -4.42 21.55 -42.56
N ASP A 147 -5.26 21.97 -41.61
CA ASP A 147 -6.39 21.17 -41.11
C ASP A 147 -7.39 20.77 -42.19
N TYR A 148 -7.53 21.61 -43.23
CA TYR A 148 -8.39 21.33 -44.38
C TYR A 148 -7.91 20.08 -45.12
N ASP A 149 -6.64 20.02 -45.49
CA ASP A 149 -6.07 18.90 -46.21
C ASP A 149 -6.05 17.62 -45.36
N LEU A 150 -5.88 17.75 -44.03
CA LEU A 150 -5.96 16.63 -43.10
C LEU A 150 -7.36 16.03 -43.10
N THR A 151 -8.38 16.89 -43.13
CA THR A 151 -9.78 16.47 -43.19
C THR A 151 -10.09 15.74 -44.48
N ILE A 152 -9.57 16.23 -45.61
CA ILE A 152 -9.72 15.57 -46.92
C ILE A 152 -9.05 14.19 -46.91
N TYR A 153 -7.83 14.09 -46.39
CA TYR A 153 -7.12 12.82 -46.26
C TYR A 153 -7.89 11.81 -45.39
N LEU A 154 -8.40 12.23 -44.23
CA LEU A 154 -9.19 11.38 -43.35
C LEU A 154 -10.49 10.91 -44.01
N CYS A 155 -11.16 11.76 -44.78
CA CYS A 155 -12.33 11.37 -45.58
C CYS A 155 -11.98 10.33 -46.65
N ALA A 156 -10.89 10.55 -47.39
CA ALA A 156 -10.44 9.59 -48.40
C ALA A 156 -10.05 8.23 -47.80
N ALA A 157 -9.31 8.23 -46.69
CA ALA A 157 -8.92 7.02 -45.98
C ALA A 157 -10.13 6.21 -45.49
N ARG A 158 -11.17 6.89 -44.96
CA ARG A 158 -12.44 6.25 -44.56
C ARG A 158 -13.17 5.62 -45.76
N SER A 159 -13.27 6.34 -46.87
CA SER A 159 -13.89 5.81 -48.09
C SER A 159 -13.18 4.56 -48.62
N MET A 160 -11.84 4.54 -48.58
CA MET A 160 -11.05 3.36 -48.97
C MET A 160 -11.28 2.18 -48.02
N ALA A 161 -11.32 2.42 -46.71
CA ALA A 161 -11.59 1.37 -45.72
C ALA A 161 -13.00 0.77 -45.90
N GLN A 162 -14.01 1.61 -46.19
CA GLN A 162 -15.37 1.16 -46.48
C GLN A 162 -15.41 0.29 -47.75
N TYR A 163 -14.75 0.74 -48.83
CA TYR A 163 -14.68 -0.03 -50.07
C TYR A 163 -13.98 -1.38 -49.88
N ALA A 164 -12.84 -1.42 -49.17
CA ALA A 164 -12.14 -2.66 -48.85
C ALA A 164 -13.02 -3.64 -48.06
N GLY A 165 -13.83 -3.14 -47.11
CA GLY A 165 -14.82 -3.94 -46.40
C GLY A 165 -15.91 -4.53 -47.31
N MET A 166 -16.36 -3.79 -48.32
CA MET A 166 -17.33 -4.27 -49.31
C MET A 166 -16.74 -5.35 -50.23
N CYS A 167 -15.48 -5.22 -50.63
CA CYS A 167 -14.80 -6.22 -51.46
C CYS A 167 -14.48 -7.52 -50.69
N ASN A 168 -14.11 -7.43 -49.41
CA ASN A 168 -13.79 -8.60 -48.58
C ASN A 168 -15.01 -9.28 -47.95
N GLY A 169 -16.18 -8.62 -47.93
CA GLY A 169 -17.46 -9.22 -47.50
C GLY A 169 -18.15 -10.09 -48.56
N GLY A 170 -17.50 -10.31 -49.71
CA GLY A 170 -18.08 -10.92 -50.90
C GLY A 170 -17.75 -12.40 -51.15
N THR A 171 -17.09 -13.11 -50.23
CA THR A 171 -17.03 -14.59 -50.27
C THR A 171 -18.02 -15.14 -49.25
N ARG A 172 -19.32 -14.97 -49.55
CA ARG A 172 -20.30 -15.96 -49.09
C ARG A 172 -20.01 -17.19 -49.92
N GLU A 173 -19.45 -18.22 -49.29
CA GLU A 173 -19.55 -19.58 -49.82
C GLU A 173 -21.04 -19.91 -49.89
N ASP A 174 -21.64 -19.70 -51.06
CA ASP A 174 -22.94 -20.24 -51.43
C ASP A 174 -22.71 -21.63 -52.04
N GLY A 175 -23.36 -22.64 -51.46
CA GLY A 175 -23.73 -23.88 -52.15
C GLY A 175 -22.96 -25.13 -51.76
#